data_AF-A0A645ANF4-F1
#
_entry.id   AF-A0A645ANF4-F1
#
_cell.length_a   1.000
_cell.length_b   1.000
_cell.length_c   1.000
_cell.angle_alpha   90.00
_cell.angle_beta   90.00
_cell.angle_gamma   90.00
#
_symmetry.space_group_name_H-M   'P 1'
#
loop_
_entity.id
_entity.type
_entity.pdbx_description
1 polymer ?
#
loop_
_entity_poly.entity_id
_entity_poly.type
_entity_poly.pdbx_seq_one_letter_code
_entity_poly.pdbx_strand_id
1 'polypeptide(L)'
;MDNCLRNEELHTKTGEEYKAHIDSIILDILEKAETLVFANVVKKAGITPFIINQYPELRSYILEKMKTHKEIYSTNKKIDKAVISLLKSNKAVTFLAIINKCKIDLDNVYHNEFIKDKIRMEIAKNNQKINVDIRNN
;
A
#
# COMPACT_ATOMS: atom_id res chain seq x y z
N MET A 1 -31.57 -26.97 -34.29
CA MET A 1 -31.76 -25.68 -33.60
C MET A 1 -30.96 -25.75 -32.33
N ASP A 2 -29.72 -25.28 -32.41
CA ASP A 2 -28.76 -25.33 -31.31
C ASP A 2 -29.17 -24.34 -30.24
N ASN A 3 -29.70 -24.84 -29.13
CA ASN A 3 -30.09 -24.01 -28.01
C ASN A 3 -28.82 -23.62 -27.25
N CYS A 4 -28.39 -22.38 -27.48
CA CYS A 4 -27.18 -21.73 -27.00
C CYS A 4 -27.25 -21.38 -25.50
N LEU A 5 -27.49 -22.38 -24.64
CA LEU A 5 -27.32 -22.22 -23.20
C LEU A 5 -26.04 -22.93 -22.77
N ARG A 6 -24.90 -22.42 -23.24
CA ARG A 6 -23.66 -22.59 -22.49
C ARG A 6 -23.84 -21.77 -21.21
N ASN A 7 -24.16 -22.49 -20.14
CA ASN A 7 -23.90 -22.07 -18.77
C ASN A 7 -22.39 -21.89 -18.60
N GLU A 8 -21.83 -20.84 -19.17
CA GLU A 8 -20.69 -20.21 -18.53
C GLU A 8 -21.30 -19.48 -17.34
N GLU A 9 -21.08 -20.02 -16.14
CA GLU A 9 -21.32 -19.30 -14.89
C GLU A 9 -20.64 -17.95 -15.03
N LEU A 10 -21.42 -16.94 -15.42
CA LEU A 10 -21.04 -15.54 -15.40
C LEU A 10 -20.85 -15.21 -13.92
N HIS A 11 -19.68 -15.55 -13.39
CA HIS A 11 -19.17 -15.11 -12.11
C HIS A 11 -19.02 -13.59 -12.21
N THR A 12 -20.14 -12.90 -12.09
CA THR A 12 -20.18 -11.46 -11.95
C THR A 12 -19.54 -11.15 -10.61
N LYS A 13 -18.41 -10.43 -10.63
CA LYS A 13 -17.77 -9.96 -9.42
C LYS A 13 -18.78 -9.18 -8.58
N THR A 14 -18.87 -9.51 -7.31
CA THR A 14 -19.59 -8.74 -6.30
C THR A 14 -18.91 -7.38 -6.09
N GLY A 15 -19.63 -6.42 -5.52
CA GLY A 15 -19.06 -5.12 -5.16
C GLY A 15 -17.81 -5.24 -4.27
N GLU A 16 -17.76 -6.22 -3.37
CA GLU A 16 -16.59 -6.47 -2.51
C GLU A 16 -15.39 -7.05 -3.28
N GLU A 17 -15.62 -7.93 -4.26
CA GLU A 17 -14.54 -8.42 -5.13
C GLU A 17 -13.96 -7.30 -6.00
N TYR A 18 -14.80 -6.34 -6.42
CA TYR A 18 -14.30 -5.12 -7.08
C TYR A 18 -13.45 -4.28 -6.14
N LYS A 19 -13.88 -4.08 -4.88
CA LYS A 19 -13.13 -3.32 -3.87
C LYS A 19 -11.74 -3.94 -3.62
N ALA A 20 -11.67 -5.25 -3.38
CA ALA A 20 -10.40 -5.95 -3.19
C ALA A 20 -9.49 -5.83 -4.43
N HIS A 21 -10.07 -5.93 -5.62
CA HIS A 21 -9.32 -5.74 -6.87
C HIS A 21 -8.81 -4.30 -7.03
N ILE A 22 -9.62 -3.29 -6.69
CA ILE A 22 -9.22 -1.88 -6.70
C ILE A 22 -8.02 -1.64 -5.78
N ASP A 23 -8.04 -2.17 -4.56
CA ASP A 23 -6.95 -2.01 -3.59
C ASP A 23 -5.63 -2.58 -4.16
N SER A 24 -5.68 -3.76 -4.79
CA SER A 24 -4.53 -4.37 -5.47
C SER A 24 -4.01 -3.51 -6.63
N ILE A 25 -4.91 -2.98 -7.48
CA ILE A 25 -4.54 -2.12 -8.61
C ILE A 25 -3.90 -0.80 -8.15
N ILE A 26 -4.41 -0.19 -7.08
CA ILE A 26 -3.85 1.04 -6.52
C ILE A 26 -2.41 0.79 -6.05
N LEU A 27 -2.16 -0.34 -5.37
CA LEU A 27 -0.81 -0.73 -4.93
C LEU A 27 0.12 -0.97 -6.12
N ASP A 28 -0.33 -1.70 -7.16
CA ASP A 28 0.44 -1.96 -8.38
C ASP A 28 0.87 -0.65 -9.08
N ILE A 29 -0.05 0.31 -9.20
CA ILE A 29 0.23 1.64 -9.78
C ILE A 29 1.31 2.37 -8.97
N LEU A 30 1.21 2.34 -7.63
CA LEU A 30 2.17 3.00 -6.74
C LEU A 30 3.56 2.34 -6.81
N GLU A 31 3.62 1.01 -6.87
CA GLU A 31 4.86 0.24 -6.98
C GLU A 31 5.57 0.49 -8.31
N LYS A 32 4.82 0.56 -9.42
CA LYS A 32 5.34 0.87 -10.75
C LYS A 32 5.67 2.36 -10.95
N ALA A 33 5.50 3.18 -9.92
CA ALA A 33 5.67 4.63 -9.97
C ALA A 33 4.83 5.31 -11.07
N GLU A 34 3.68 4.72 -11.40
CA GLU A 34 2.72 5.30 -12.33
C GLU A 34 1.91 6.41 -11.66
N THR A 35 1.28 7.27 -12.46
CA THR A 35 0.44 8.35 -11.94
C THR A 35 -0.87 7.79 -11.38
N LEU A 36 -1.08 7.91 -10.07
CA LEU A 36 -2.30 7.51 -9.39
C LEU A 36 -3.43 8.52 -9.63
N VAL A 37 -4.21 8.30 -10.69
CA VAL A 37 -5.43 9.05 -11.03
C VAL A 37 -6.61 8.10 -11.24
N PHE A 38 -7.83 8.59 -10.98
CA PHE A 38 -9.06 7.79 -11.04
C PHE A 38 -9.20 7.03 -12.36
N ALA A 39 -8.95 7.73 -13.48
CA ALA A 39 -9.03 7.15 -14.83
C ALA A 39 -8.12 5.92 -15.02
N ASN A 40 -6.91 5.94 -14.45
CA ASN A 40 -5.98 4.82 -14.53
C ASN A 40 -6.46 3.64 -13.68
N VAL A 41 -6.98 3.92 -12.48
CA VAL A 41 -7.51 2.89 -11.58
C VAL A 41 -8.70 2.19 -12.21
N VAL A 42 -9.71 2.92 -12.69
CA VAL A 42 -10.90 2.29 -13.32
C VAL A 42 -10.54 1.53 -14.59
N LYS A 43 -9.62 2.05 -15.40
CA LYS A 43 -9.16 1.37 -16.62
C LYS A 43 -8.48 0.05 -16.30
N LYS A 44 -7.55 0.02 -15.34
CA LYS A 44 -6.84 -1.20 -14.95
C LYS A 44 -7.72 -2.17 -14.17
N ALA A 45 -8.67 -1.67 -13.39
CA ALA A 45 -9.62 -2.50 -12.64
C ALA A 45 -10.77 -3.05 -13.51
N GLY A 46 -10.89 -2.63 -14.77
CA GLY A 46 -11.98 -3.03 -15.67
C GLY A 46 -13.34 -2.43 -15.28
N ILE A 47 -13.35 -1.30 -14.57
CA ILE A 47 -14.58 -0.67 -14.08
C ILE A 47 -15.13 0.25 -15.17
N THR A 48 -16.27 -0.15 -15.72
CA THR A 48 -17.01 0.60 -16.73
C THR A 48 -18.09 1.48 -16.09
N PRO A 49 -18.67 2.45 -16.81
CA PRO A 49 -19.83 3.20 -16.32
C PRO A 49 -21.01 2.30 -15.93
N PHE A 50 -21.19 1.17 -16.61
CA PHE A 50 -22.20 0.17 -16.26
C PHE A 50 -21.97 -0.41 -14.86
N ILE A 51 -20.72 -0.79 -14.55
CA ILE A 51 -20.34 -1.32 -13.22
C ILE A 51 -20.51 -0.24 -12.14
N ILE A 52 -20.17 1.02 -12.44
CA ILE A 52 -20.40 2.13 -11.49
C ILE A 52 -21.90 2.36 -11.26
N ASN A 53 -22.74 2.22 -12.29
CA ASN A 53 -24.18 2.35 -12.11
C ASN A 53 -24.76 1.18 -11.31
N GLN A 54 -24.21 -0.02 -11.46
CA GLN A 54 -24.55 -1.20 -10.67
C GLN A 54 -24.08 -1.08 -9.21
N TYR A 55 -22.91 -0.48 -8.98
CA TYR A 55 -22.29 -0.29 -7.67
C TYR A 55 -21.79 1.17 -7.50
N PRO A 56 -22.69 2.13 -7.24
CA PRO A 56 -22.36 3.57 -7.17
C PRO A 56 -21.30 3.91 -6.10
N GLU A 57 -21.23 3.12 -5.04
CA GLU A 57 -20.28 3.27 -3.94
C GLU A 57 -18.82 3.10 -4.38
N LEU A 58 -18.56 2.38 -5.48
CA LEU A 58 -17.20 2.15 -5.97
C LEU A 58 -16.49 3.46 -6.32
N ARG A 59 -17.22 4.48 -6.79
CA ARG A 59 -16.62 5.77 -7.13
C ARG A 59 -16.01 6.43 -5.90
N SER A 60 -16.78 6.54 -4.82
CA SER A 60 -16.33 7.13 -3.57
C SER A 60 -15.23 6.29 -2.94
N TYR A 61 -15.38 4.96 -2.97
CA TYR A 61 -14.39 4.03 -2.48
C TYR A 61 -13.03 4.19 -3.16
N ILE A 62 -12.99 4.26 -4.50
CA ILE A 62 -11.74 4.46 -5.27
C ILE A 62 -11.06 5.75 -4.84
N LEU A 63 -11.80 6.86 -4.75
CA LEU A 63 -11.24 8.15 -4.41
C LEU A 63 -10.65 8.17 -2.98
N GLU A 64 -11.36 7.57 -2.03
CA GLU A 64 -10.89 7.45 -0.65
C GLU A 64 -9.65 6.57 -0.55
N LYS A 65 -9.68 5.38 -1.15
CA LYS A 65 -8.57 4.42 -1.12
C LYS A 65 -7.34 4.95 -1.82
N MET A 66 -7.49 5.66 -2.94
CA MET A 66 -6.36 6.31 -3.61
C MET A 66 -5.63 7.27 -2.67
N LYS A 67 -6.36 8.07 -1.90
CA LYS A 67 -5.77 9.00 -0.93
C LYS A 67 -5.04 8.23 0.18
N THR A 68 -5.74 7.30 0.82
CA THR A 68 -5.22 6.53 1.96
C THR A 68 -3.99 5.70 1.57
N HIS A 69 -4.04 4.96 0.47
CA HIS A 69 -2.91 4.15 0.01
C HIS A 69 -1.71 5.00 -0.40
N LYS A 70 -1.93 6.17 -1.03
CA LYS A 70 -0.85 7.08 -1.38
C LYS A 70 -0.12 7.62 -0.15
N GLU A 71 -0.88 8.02 0.88
CA GLU A 71 -0.34 8.51 2.15
C GLU A 71 0.49 7.42 2.86
N ILE A 72 -0.06 6.20 2.95
CA ILE A 72 0.60 5.01 3.49
C ILE A 72 1.89 4.70 2.72
N TYR A 73 1.82 4.60 1.40
CA TYR A 73 2.95 4.25 0.54
C TYR A 73 4.07 5.29 0.62
N SER A 74 3.72 6.58 0.59
CA SER A 74 4.66 7.69 0.75
C SER A 74 5.39 7.61 2.10
N THR A 75 4.64 7.34 3.17
CA THR A 75 5.19 7.24 4.53
C THR A 75 6.11 6.04 4.67
N ASN A 76 5.71 4.86 4.19
CA ASN A 76 6.55 3.67 4.15
C ASN A 76 7.86 3.93 3.41
N LYS A 77 7.79 4.51 2.21
CA LYS A 77 8.96 4.83 1.39
C LYS A 77 9.91 5.82 2.08
N LYS A 78 9.37 6.79 2.83
CA LYS A 78 10.18 7.71 3.65
C LYS A 78 10.91 6.98 4.77
N ILE A 79 10.21 6.10 5.50
CA ILE A 79 10.79 5.28 6.57
C ILE A 79 11.89 4.36 6.02
N ASP A 80 11.62 3.65 4.93
CA ASP A 80 12.60 2.74 4.32
C ASP A 80 13.85 3.49 3.86
N LYS A 81 13.69 4.67 3.24
CA LYS A 81 14.82 5.55 2.87
C LYS A 81 15.61 6.04 4.09
N ALA A 82 14.93 6.36 5.19
CA ALA A 82 15.58 6.79 6.42
C ALA A 82 16.44 5.65 7.01
N VAL A 83 15.90 4.44 7.09
CA VAL A 83 16.63 3.25 7.55
C VAL A 83 17.85 2.99 6.69
N ILE A 84 17.70 2.95 5.36
CA ILE A 84 18.82 2.75 4.42
C ILE A 84 19.89 3.83 4.63
N SER A 85 19.48 5.09 4.79
CA SER A 85 20.44 6.19 4.99
C SER A 85 21.18 6.10 6.32
N LEU A 86 20.52 5.67 7.40
CA LEU A 86 21.15 5.47 8.71
C LEU A 86 22.18 4.35 8.63
N LEU A 87 21.81 3.21 8.03
CA LEU A 87 22.71 2.07 7.83
C LEU A 87 23.93 2.44 7.00
N LYS A 88 23.74 3.13 5.86
CA LYS A 88 24.85 3.64 5.03
C LYS A 88 25.79 4.60 5.76
N SER A 89 25.29 5.26 6.82
CA SER A 89 26.07 6.19 7.63
C SER A 89 26.66 5.52 8.89
N ASN A 90 26.58 4.19 9.01
CA ASN A 90 26.94 3.41 10.20
C ASN A 90 26.30 3.96 11.50
N LYS A 91 25.07 4.48 11.41
CA LYS A 91 24.31 4.97 12.55
C LYS A 91 23.31 3.91 13.02
N ALA A 92 23.07 3.88 14.33
CA ALA A 92 22.08 2.99 14.91
C ALA A 92 20.67 3.27 14.36
N VAL A 93 19.95 2.21 14.00
CA VAL A 93 18.56 2.25 13.54
C VAL A 93 17.64 2.19 14.76
N THR A 94 17.42 3.34 15.40
CA THR A 94 16.51 3.47 16.54
C THR A 94 15.23 4.19 16.15
N PHE A 95 14.21 4.08 17.01
CA PHE A 95 12.91 4.72 16.79
C PHE A 95 13.04 6.24 16.59
N LEU A 96 13.75 6.93 17.50
CA LEU A 96 14.00 8.37 17.39
C LEU A 96 14.89 8.72 16.19
N ALA A 97 15.88 7.90 15.86
CA ALA A 97 16.75 8.15 14.70
C ALA A 97 15.94 8.13 13.39
N ILE A 98 15.01 7.19 13.24
CA ILE A 98 14.11 7.11 12.07
C ILE A 98 13.19 8.33 12.02
N ILE A 99 12.53 8.68 13.14
CA ILE A 99 11.63 9.84 13.20
C ILE A 99 12.35 11.13 12.80
N ASN A 100 13.50 11.39 13.41
CA ASN A 100 14.31 12.58 13.13
C ASN A 100 14.75 12.63 11.67
N LYS A 101 15.10 11.48 11.09
CA LYS A 101 15.52 11.39 9.68
C LYS A 101 14.35 11.59 8.71
N CYS A 102 13.17 11.08 9.05
CA CYS A 102 11.94 11.28 8.28
C CYS A 102 11.35 12.69 8.42
N LYS A 103 11.79 13.47 9.41
CA LYS A 103 11.23 14.77 9.79
C LYS A 103 9.73 14.69 10.07
N ILE A 104 9.30 13.61 10.71
CA ILE A 104 7.91 13.45 11.15
C ILE A 104 7.83 13.98 12.56
N ASP A 105 6.79 14.77 12.83
CA ASP A 105 6.52 15.26 14.17
C ASP A 105 6.24 14.11 15.15
N LEU A 106 6.80 14.20 16.34
CA LEU A 106 6.79 13.11 17.31
C LEU A 106 5.36 12.85 17.83
N ASP A 107 4.57 13.90 18.05
CA ASP A 107 3.18 13.76 18.48
C ASP A 107 2.35 13.09 17.39
N ASN A 108 2.56 13.46 16.12
CA ASN A 108 1.92 12.78 14.99
C ASN A 108 2.26 11.29 14.91
N VAL A 109 3.48 10.89 15.25
CA VAL A 109 3.85 9.47 15.32
C VAL A 109 3.12 8.80 16.48
N TYR A 110 3.06 9.42 17.66
CA TYR A 110 2.40 8.82 18.83
C TYR A 110 0.91 8.56 18.63
N HIS A 111 0.21 9.39 17.85
CA HIS A 111 -1.21 9.22 17.57
C HIS A 111 -1.49 8.37 16.31
N ASN A 112 -0.46 7.98 15.55
CA ASN A 112 -0.59 7.19 14.35
C ASN A 112 0.00 5.79 14.53
N GLU A 113 -0.83 4.82 14.93
CA GLU A 113 -0.42 3.42 15.14
C GLU A 113 0.26 2.82 13.91
N PHE A 114 -0.24 3.12 12.71
CA PHE A 114 0.35 2.62 11.47
C PHE A 114 1.83 3.01 11.33
N ILE A 115 2.16 4.28 11.60
CA ILE A 115 3.55 4.76 11.55
C ILE A 115 4.39 4.10 12.63
N LYS A 116 3.88 3.99 13.86
CA LYS A 116 4.60 3.34 14.98
C LYS A 116 4.95 1.90 14.64
N ASP A 117 3.99 1.14 14.14
CA ASP A 117 4.17 -0.28 13.85
C ASP A 117 5.11 -0.50 12.68
N LYS A 118 5.03 0.33 11.63
CA LYS A 118 6.01 0.30 10.55
C LYS A 118 7.44 0.56 11.05
N ILE A 119 7.65 1.56 11.91
CA ILE A 119 8.98 1.85 12.48
C ILE A 119 9.46 0.67 13.34
N ARG A 120 8.62 0.14 14.23
CA ARG A 120 8.94 -1.02 15.08
C ARG A 120 9.33 -2.24 14.25
N MET A 121 8.58 -2.52 13.18
CA MET A 121 8.88 -3.61 12.26
C MET A 121 10.26 -3.45 11.60
N GLU A 122 10.61 -2.25 11.12
CA GLU A 122 11.92 -2.03 10.50
C GLU A 122 13.08 -2.16 11.49
N ILE A 123 12.90 -1.74 12.74
CA ILE A 123 13.88 -1.95 13.81
C ILE A 123 14.04 -3.45 14.10
N ALA A 124 12.94 -4.20 14.23
CA ALA A 124 12.98 -5.64 14.49
C ALA A 124 13.69 -6.41 13.37
N LYS A 125 13.37 -6.10 12.10
CA LYS A 125 14.07 -6.67 10.93
C LYS A 125 15.56 -6.39 10.95
N ASN A 126 15.95 -5.17 11.32
CA ASN A 126 17.36 -4.80 11.41
C ASN A 126 18.10 -5.58 12.50
N ASN A 127 17.51 -5.71 13.69
CA ASN A 127 18.11 -6.46 14.79
C ASN A 127 18.26 -7.95 14.46
N GLN A 128 17.30 -8.53 13.73
CA GLN A 128 17.41 -9.90 13.24
C GLN A 128 18.59 -10.07 12.26
N LYS A 129 18.78 -9.14 11.32
CA LYS A 129 19.92 -9.18 10.39
C LYS A 129 21.26 -9.14 11.11
N ILE A 130 21.42 -8.22 12.06
CA ILE A 130 22.64 -8.10 12.87
C ILE A 130 22.93 -9.42 13.61
N ASN A 131 21.91 -10.05 14.20
CA ASN A 131 22.07 -11.34 14.90
C ASN A 131 22.45 -12.50 13.98
N VAL A 132 22.05 -12.48 12.70
CA VAL A 132 22.47 -13.49 11.72
C VAL A 132 23.92 -13.27 11.29
N ASP A 133 24.33 -12.02 11.06
CA ASP A 133 25.69 -11.68 10.65
C ASP A 133 26.73 -11.98 11.75
N ILE A 134 26.35 -11.89 13.02
CA ILE A 134 27.21 -12.28 14.16
C ILE A 134 27.38 -13.80 14.27
N ARG A 135 26.38 -14.60 13.86
CA ARG A 135 26.43 -16.07 13.96
C ARG A 135 27.24 -16.74 12.84
N ASN A 136 27.49 -16.02 11.74
CA ASN A 136 28.18 -16.53 10.56
C ASN A 136 29.65 -16.08 10.45
N ASN A 137 30.15 -15.34 11.46
CA ASN A 137 31.55 -14.93 11.62
C ASN A 137 32.16 -15.62 12.85
#